data_AF-A0A3D3PDT0-F1
#
_entry.id   AF-A0A3D3PDT0-F1
#
_cell.length_a   1.000
_cell.length_b   1.000
_cell.length_c   1.000
_cell.angle_alpha   90.00
_cell.angle_beta   90.00
_cell.angle_gamma   90.00
#
_symmetry.space_group_name_H-M   'P 1'
#
loop_
_entity.id
_entity.type
_entity.pdbx_description
1 polymer ?
#
loop_
_entity_poly.entity_id
_entity_poly.type
_entity_poly.pdbx_seq_one_letter_code
_entity_poly.pdbx_strand_id
1 'polypeptide(L)'
;MNKNRLENFSDGVFAIAVTLLILNVKTPETKDLKNVQLNQVLYNAIPHMLTFIFSFLVIGVFWVAHHRIFSFVKVLDSHILWLNIVYLLFVAITPLSSAILSEYPFLPTAILFYTSTLLVIAIMHLVLLEYILRNKYLKHEALTRDVYKAAQRTAVVGPLCYTIAAAASWINAYISFFFIIGAMVFYIFFSGKGIVEEKMITTARKEAQ
;
A
#
# COMPACT_ATOMS: atom_id res chain seq x y z
N MET A 1 19.97 -0.49 15.87
CA MET A 1 20.11 -0.54 14.40
C MET A 1 19.90 0.86 13.84
N ASN A 2 20.64 1.29 12.80
CA ASN A 2 20.44 2.62 12.20
C ASN A 2 19.09 2.66 11.46
N LYS A 3 18.26 3.68 11.72
CA LYS A 3 16.98 3.95 11.05
C LYS A 3 17.10 3.88 9.53
N ASN A 4 18.14 4.51 8.97
CA ASN A 4 18.37 4.57 7.53
C ASN A 4 18.53 3.16 6.91
N ARG A 5 19.09 2.20 7.65
CA ARG A 5 19.22 0.82 7.14
C ARG A 5 17.86 0.11 7.02
N LEU A 6 16.96 0.36 7.97
CA LEU A 6 15.60 -0.19 7.91
C LEU A 6 14.80 0.43 6.77
N GLU A 7 14.88 1.75 6.61
CA GLU A 7 14.19 2.46 5.53
C GLU A 7 14.71 2.01 4.17
N ASN A 8 16.03 1.96 3.96
CA ASN A 8 16.62 1.46 2.71
C ASN A 8 16.22 0.01 2.40
N PHE A 9 16.15 -0.86 3.41
CA PHE A 9 15.68 -2.23 3.21
C PHE A 9 14.21 -2.27 2.79
N SER A 10 13.38 -1.47 3.45
CA SER A 10 11.94 -1.37 3.15
C SER A 10 11.72 -0.83 1.74
N ASP A 11 12.42 0.24 1.36
CA ASP A 11 12.37 0.83 0.02
C ASP A 11 12.80 -0.18 -1.05
N GLY A 12 13.81 -0.99 -0.78
CA GLY A 12 14.23 -2.08 -1.66
C GLY A 12 13.11 -3.11 -1.89
N VAL A 13 12.43 -3.54 -0.83
CA VAL A 13 11.31 -4.49 -0.93
C VAL A 13 10.14 -3.87 -1.71
N PHE A 14 9.79 -2.61 -1.43
CA PHE A 14 8.74 -1.91 -2.16
C PHE A 14 9.08 -1.77 -3.66
N ALA A 15 10.31 -1.38 -4.00
CA ALA A 15 10.76 -1.25 -5.37
C ALA A 15 10.70 -2.58 -6.13
N ILE A 16 11.12 -3.68 -5.50
CA ILE A 16 11.01 -5.02 -6.08
C ILE A 16 9.54 -5.42 -6.26
N ALA A 17 8.69 -5.23 -5.24
CA ALA A 17 7.27 -5.57 -5.34
C ALA A 17 6.58 -4.83 -6.50
N VAL A 18 6.85 -3.54 -6.66
CA VAL A 18 6.30 -2.72 -7.74
C VAL A 18 6.78 -3.19 -9.12
N THR A 19 8.07 -3.51 -9.26
CA THR A 19 8.64 -3.97 -10.54
C THR A 19 8.23 -5.40 -10.89
N LEU A 20 7.97 -6.27 -9.92
CA LEU A 20 7.43 -7.61 -10.19
C LEU A 20 6.01 -7.57 -10.75
N LEU A 21 5.24 -6.50 -10.50
CA LEU A 21 3.88 -6.39 -11.04
C LEU A 21 3.85 -6.41 -12.58
N ILE A 22 4.83 -5.81 -13.26
CA ILE A 22 4.81 -5.74 -14.73
C ILE A 22 4.99 -7.12 -15.37
N LEU A 23 5.63 -8.06 -14.66
CA LEU A 23 5.83 -9.43 -15.14
C LEU A 23 4.51 -10.21 -15.27
N ASN A 24 3.46 -9.75 -14.58
CA ASN A 24 2.13 -10.37 -14.64
C ASN A 24 1.30 -9.86 -15.84
N VAL A 25 1.76 -8.83 -16.54
CA VAL A 25 1.10 -8.34 -17.75
C VAL A 25 1.51 -9.24 -18.91
N LYS A 26 0.72 -10.29 -19.15
CA LYS A 26 0.99 -11.27 -20.19
C LYS A 26 0.80 -10.66 -21.59
N THR A 27 1.76 -10.89 -22.47
CA THR A 27 1.58 -10.73 -23.91
C THR A 27 1.16 -12.06 -24.53
N PRO A 28 0.22 -12.08 -25.48
CA PRO A 28 -0.18 -13.29 -26.18
C PRO A 28 1.00 -13.92 -26.95
N GLU A 29 1.20 -15.22 -26.79
CA GLU A 29 2.16 -16.00 -27.56
C GLU A 29 1.64 -16.29 -28.97
N THR A 30 1.73 -15.32 -29.87
CA THR A 30 1.38 -15.53 -31.29
C THR A 30 2.57 -15.19 -32.17
N LYS A 31 3.15 -16.21 -32.81
CA LYS A 31 4.37 -16.11 -33.63
C LYS A 31 4.17 -15.42 -34.99
N ASP A 32 2.93 -15.23 -35.45
CA ASP A 32 2.58 -14.62 -36.75
C ASP A 32 1.50 -13.53 -36.60
N LEU A 33 1.83 -12.40 -35.99
CA LEU A 33 0.89 -11.29 -35.83
C LEU A 33 0.79 -10.42 -37.10
N LYS A 34 -0.41 -10.38 -37.71
CA LYS A 34 -0.80 -9.31 -38.65
C LYS A 34 -1.30 -8.08 -37.88
N ASN A 35 -1.22 -6.87 -38.45
CA ASN A 35 -1.60 -5.62 -37.76
C ASN A 35 -3.00 -5.63 -37.11
N VAL A 36 -4.01 -6.24 -37.76
CA VAL A 36 -5.37 -6.33 -37.20
C VAL A 36 -5.42 -7.24 -35.95
N GLN A 37 -4.54 -8.25 -35.88
CA GLN A 37 -4.44 -9.15 -34.73
C GLN A 37 -3.73 -8.49 -33.55
N LEU A 38 -2.77 -7.59 -33.80
CA LEU A 38 -2.10 -6.85 -32.73
C LEU A 38 -3.07 -5.94 -31.95
N ASN A 39 -4.01 -5.28 -32.63
CA ASN A 39 -5.03 -4.46 -31.96
C ASN A 39 -5.90 -5.30 -31.02
N GLN A 40 -6.31 -6.49 -31.45
CA GLN A 40 -7.11 -7.41 -30.62
C GLN A 40 -6.30 -7.91 -29.42
N VAL A 41 -5.03 -8.23 -29.64
CA VAL A 41 -4.08 -8.62 -28.58
C VAL A 41 -3.95 -7.53 -27.52
N LEU A 42 -3.75 -6.28 -27.94
CA LEU A 42 -3.65 -5.14 -27.02
C LEU A 42 -4.95 -4.91 -26.26
N TYR A 43 -6.10 -5.03 -26.93
CA TYR A 43 -7.41 -4.92 -26.31
C TYR A 43 -7.62 -5.97 -25.22
N ASN A 44 -7.23 -7.22 -25.48
CA ASN A 44 -7.32 -8.31 -24.52
C ASN A 44 -6.34 -8.16 -23.34
N ALA A 45 -5.26 -7.40 -23.50
CA ALA A 45 -4.30 -7.11 -22.42
C ALA A 45 -4.77 -5.98 -21.47
N ILE A 46 -5.82 -5.23 -21.82
CA ILE A 46 -6.32 -4.11 -21.02
C ILE A 46 -6.63 -4.51 -19.57
N PRO A 47 -7.35 -5.61 -19.27
CA PRO A 47 -7.65 -6.00 -17.89
C PRO A 47 -6.39 -6.25 -17.04
N HIS A 48 -5.36 -6.87 -17.64
CA HIS A 48 -4.08 -7.07 -16.97
C HIS A 48 -3.37 -5.75 -16.72
N MET A 49 -3.36 -4.85 -17.70
CA MET A 49 -2.76 -3.51 -17.57
C MET A 49 -3.47 -2.66 -16.52
N LEU A 50 -4.81 -2.72 -16.44
CA LEU A 50 -5.59 -2.03 -15.41
C LEU A 50 -5.27 -2.55 -14.01
N THR A 51 -5.20 -3.88 -13.84
CA THR A 51 -4.84 -4.50 -12.56
C THR A 51 -3.41 -4.17 -12.14
N PHE A 52 -2.49 -4.12 -13.12
CA PHE A 52 -1.12 -3.66 -12.93
C PHE A 52 -1.07 -2.20 -12.44
N ILE A 53 -1.66 -1.25 -13.17
CA ILE A 53 -1.66 0.18 -12.81
C ILE A 53 -2.28 0.36 -11.43
N PHE A 54 -3.42 -0.30 -11.18
CA PHE A 54 -4.09 -0.23 -9.91
C PHE A 54 -3.20 -0.72 -8.75
N SER A 55 -2.60 -1.90 -8.90
CA SER A 55 -1.73 -2.49 -7.87
C SER A 55 -0.45 -1.68 -7.66
N PHE A 56 0.10 -1.09 -8.73
CA PHE A 56 1.25 -0.19 -8.65
C PHE A 56 0.93 1.00 -7.75
N LEU A 57 -0.22 1.66 -7.99
CA LEU A 57 -0.65 2.82 -7.21
C LEU A 57 -0.95 2.45 -5.76
N VAL A 58 -1.58 1.29 -5.51
CA VAL A 58 -1.86 0.80 -4.16
C VAL A 58 -0.57 0.53 -3.38
N ILE A 59 0.41 -0.16 -3.98
CA ILE A 59 1.71 -0.36 -3.33
C ILE A 59 2.40 0.99 -3.07
N GLY A 60 2.33 1.94 -4.01
CA GLY A 60 2.83 3.29 -3.83
C GLY A 60 2.17 4.03 -2.66
N VAL A 61 0.85 3.89 -2.49
CA VAL A 61 0.11 4.43 -1.34
C VAL A 61 0.63 3.85 -0.02
N PHE A 62 0.82 2.53 0.05
CA PHE A 62 1.38 1.87 1.22
C PHE A 62 2.83 2.28 1.50
N TRP A 63 3.63 2.50 0.45
CA TRP A 63 4.99 3.02 0.58
C TRP A 63 4.99 4.44 1.17
N VAL A 64 4.16 5.34 0.64
CA VAL A 64 4.02 6.71 1.18
C VAL A 64 3.55 6.67 2.65
N ALA A 65 2.59 5.81 2.98
CA ALA A 65 2.11 5.64 4.34
C ALA A 65 3.22 5.15 5.27
N HIS A 66 3.97 4.14 4.84
CA HIS A 66 5.12 3.58 5.56
C HIS A 66 6.19 4.64 5.80
N HIS A 67 6.64 5.33 4.77
CA HIS A 67 7.64 6.39 4.89
C HIS A 67 7.18 7.50 5.85
N ARG A 68 5.90 7.89 5.77
CA ARG A 68 5.35 8.88 6.70
C ARG A 68 5.41 8.41 8.15
N ILE A 69 5.02 7.17 8.47
CA ILE A 69 5.04 6.72 9.87
C ILE A 69 6.48 6.59 10.41
N PHE A 70 7.42 6.16 9.57
CA PHE A 70 8.82 6.03 9.96
C PHE A 70 9.54 7.37 10.06
N SER A 71 9.07 8.42 9.37
CA SER A 71 9.59 9.78 9.56
C SER A 71 9.46 10.25 11.03
N PHE A 72 8.45 9.79 11.76
CA PHE A 72 8.25 10.10 13.19
C PHE A 72 9.04 9.23 14.17
N VAL A 73 9.75 8.21 13.69
CA VAL A 73 10.53 7.29 14.53
C VAL A 73 11.94 7.85 14.74
N LYS A 74 12.36 7.99 15.99
CA LYS A 74 13.71 8.46 16.39
C LYS A 74 14.66 7.30 16.69
N VAL A 75 14.16 6.28 17.39
CA VAL A 75 14.94 5.10 17.81
C VAL A 75 14.22 3.84 17.38
N LEU A 76 14.97 2.82 16.98
CA LEU A 76 14.45 1.50 16.64
C LEU A 76 14.75 0.51 17.77
N ASP A 77 13.72 -0.18 18.26
CA ASP A 77 13.87 -1.38 19.09
C ASP A 77 13.77 -2.66 18.25
N SER A 78 13.89 -3.84 18.85
CA SER A 78 13.84 -5.11 18.09
C SER A 78 12.42 -5.48 17.62
N HIS A 79 11.38 -5.05 18.32
CA HIS A 79 10.01 -5.44 18.02
C HIS A 79 9.49 -4.74 16.77
N ILE A 80 9.79 -3.43 16.61
CA ILE A 80 9.42 -2.69 15.40
C ILE A 80 10.10 -3.29 14.16
N LEU A 81 11.30 -3.88 14.29
CA LEU A 81 11.98 -4.55 13.17
C LEU A 81 11.19 -5.77 12.71
N TRP A 82 10.76 -6.62 13.63
CA TRP A 82 9.99 -7.81 13.29
C TRP A 82 8.60 -7.46 12.75
N LEU A 83 7.92 -6.46 13.33
CA LEU A 83 6.66 -5.94 12.79
C LEU A 83 6.85 -5.40 11.36
N ASN A 84 7.95 -4.71 11.10
CA ASN A 84 8.30 -4.23 9.76
C ASN A 84 8.55 -5.39 8.79
N ILE A 85 9.28 -6.43 9.21
CA ILE A 85 9.53 -7.62 8.37
C ILE A 85 8.20 -8.29 7.99
N VAL A 86 7.29 -8.48 8.95
CA VAL A 86 5.97 -9.07 8.68
C VAL A 86 5.14 -8.17 7.75
N TYR A 87 5.16 -6.85 7.95
CA TYR A 87 4.52 -5.91 7.04
C TYR A 87 5.07 -6.04 5.60
N LEU A 88 6.39 -6.07 5.45
CA LEU A 88 7.07 -6.20 4.16
C LEU A 88 6.84 -7.55 3.49
N LEU A 89 6.66 -8.62 4.25
CA LEU A 89 6.28 -9.94 3.72
C LEU A 89 4.96 -9.84 2.94
N PHE A 90 3.93 -9.20 3.50
CA PHE A 90 2.65 -9.06 2.81
C PHE A 90 2.73 -8.08 1.63
N VAL A 91 3.55 -7.03 1.72
CA VAL A 91 3.86 -6.18 0.55
C VAL A 91 4.45 -7.02 -0.58
N ALA A 92 5.40 -7.91 -0.28
CA ALA A 92 6.03 -8.79 -1.27
C ALA A 92 5.09 -9.86 -1.84
N ILE A 93 3.99 -10.21 -1.15
CA ILE A 93 2.94 -11.12 -1.66
C ILE A 93 1.99 -10.41 -2.63
N THR A 94 1.89 -9.07 -2.57
CA THR A 94 0.96 -8.28 -3.39
C THR A 94 1.04 -8.63 -4.89
N PRO A 95 2.23 -8.77 -5.52
CA PRO A 95 2.33 -9.11 -6.94
C PRO A 95 1.68 -10.45 -7.30
N LEU A 96 1.81 -11.46 -6.44
CA LEU A 96 1.14 -12.76 -6.63
C LEU A 96 -0.38 -12.60 -6.61
N SER A 97 -0.91 -11.90 -5.59
CA SER A 97 -2.36 -11.70 -5.46
C SER A 97 -2.94 -10.86 -6.61
N SER A 98 -2.17 -9.88 -7.09
CA SER A 98 -2.50 -9.04 -8.25
C SER A 98 -2.52 -9.87 -9.53
N ALA A 99 -1.58 -10.79 -9.72
CA ALA A 99 -1.55 -11.69 -10.87
C ALA A 99 -2.82 -12.53 -10.95
N ILE A 100 -3.22 -13.15 -9.84
CA ILE A 100 -4.42 -13.98 -9.75
C ILE A 100 -5.68 -13.16 -10.03
N LEU A 101 -5.77 -11.94 -9.49
CA LEU A 101 -6.88 -11.03 -9.79
C LEU A 101 -6.91 -10.62 -11.27
N SER A 102 -5.75 -10.40 -11.89
CA SER A 102 -5.67 -10.01 -13.29
C SER A 102 -6.16 -11.10 -14.24
N GLU A 103 -5.93 -12.36 -13.90
CA GLU A 103 -6.40 -13.54 -14.65
C GLU A 103 -7.90 -13.79 -14.43
N TYR A 104 -8.38 -13.58 -13.21
CA TYR A 104 -9.75 -13.92 -12.80
C TYR A 104 -10.47 -12.74 -12.10
N PRO A 105 -10.66 -11.59 -12.78
CA PRO A 105 -11.07 -10.34 -12.14
C PRO A 105 -12.46 -10.41 -11.49
N PHE A 106 -13.35 -11.26 -11.98
CA PHE A 106 -14.73 -11.36 -11.48
C PHE A 106 -14.98 -12.60 -10.62
N LEU A 107 -13.96 -13.44 -10.38
CA LEU A 107 -14.14 -14.59 -9.49
C LEU A 107 -14.04 -14.16 -8.02
N PRO A 108 -15.04 -14.50 -7.18
CA PRO A 108 -15.05 -14.13 -5.76
C PRO A 108 -13.77 -14.48 -5.02
N THR A 109 -13.23 -15.69 -5.26
CA THR A 109 -12.00 -16.17 -4.61
C THR A 109 -10.77 -15.33 -4.95
N ALA A 110 -10.65 -14.86 -6.20
CA ALA A 110 -9.53 -14.02 -6.62
C ALA A 110 -9.60 -12.63 -5.99
N ILE A 111 -10.80 -12.04 -5.97
CA ILE A 111 -11.07 -10.75 -5.30
C ILE A 111 -10.81 -10.89 -3.79
N LEU A 112 -11.28 -11.96 -3.17
CA LEU A 112 -11.08 -12.23 -1.75
C LEU A 112 -9.59 -12.36 -1.40
N PHE A 113 -8.81 -13.09 -2.20
CA PHE A 113 -7.38 -13.25 -1.98
C PHE A 113 -6.62 -11.92 -2.09
N TYR A 114 -6.94 -11.12 -3.11
CA TYR A 114 -6.35 -9.80 -3.29
C TYR A 114 -6.72 -8.84 -2.16
N THR A 115 -8.01 -8.70 -1.86
CA THR A 115 -8.50 -7.82 -0.78
C THR A 115 -8.00 -8.23 0.59
N SER A 116 -7.86 -9.53 0.86
CA SER A 116 -7.30 -10.04 2.12
C SER A 116 -5.82 -9.68 2.24
N THR A 117 -5.05 -9.77 1.15
CA THR A 117 -3.64 -9.31 1.13
C THR A 117 -3.56 -7.84 1.50
N LEU A 118 -4.37 -6.97 0.86
CA LEU A 118 -4.39 -5.54 1.17
C LEU A 118 -4.88 -5.24 2.61
N LEU A 119 -5.89 -5.99 3.09
CA LEU A 119 -6.41 -5.89 4.45
C LEU A 119 -5.31 -6.19 5.48
N VAL A 120 -4.55 -7.26 5.29
CA VAL A 120 -3.47 -7.62 6.21
C VAL A 120 -2.37 -6.55 6.20
N ILE A 121 -1.97 -6.03 5.03
CA ILE A 121 -1.01 -4.91 4.95
C ILE A 121 -1.54 -3.70 5.74
N ALA A 122 -2.82 -3.36 5.57
CA ALA A 122 -3.44 -2.21 6.22
C ALA A 122 -3.57 -2.41 7.75
N ILE A 123 -3.88 -3.62 8.21
CA ILE A 123 -3.87 -3.97 9.65
C ILE A 123 -2.45 -3.88 10.20
N MET A 124 -1.46 -4.43 9.50
CA MET A 124 -0.05 -4.34 9.92
C MET A 124 0.44 -2.90 9.98
N HIS A 125 -0.01 -2.04 9.07
CA HIS A 125 0.24 -0.61 9.12
C HIS A 125 -0.36 0.04 10.37
N LEU A 126 -1.61 -0.30 10.74
CA LEU A 126 -2.23 0.17 11.99
C LEU A 126 -1.47 -0.33 13.22
N VAL A 127 -1.03 -1.59 13.23
CA VAL A 127 -0.24 -2.16 14.32
C VAL A 127 1.08 -1.43 14.47
N LEU A 128 1.80 -1.17 13.37
CA LEU A 128 3.04 -0.37 13.38
C LEU A 128 2.78 1.04 13.90
N LEU A 129 1.75 1.72 13.38
CA LEU A 129 1.35 3.05 13.82
C LEU A 129 1.08 3.05 15.33
N GLU A 130 0.21 2.17 15.82
CA GLU A 130 -0.14 2.10 17.24
C GLU A 130 1.06 1.72 18.13
N TYR A 131 1.95 0.84 17.66
CA TYR A 131 3.16 0.45 18.37
C TYR A 131 4.14 1.62 18.54
N ILE A 132 4.46 2.32 17.44
CA ILE A 132 5.26 3.55 17.48
C ILE A 132 4.62 4.56 18.43
N LEU A 133 3.28 4.57 18.47
CA LEU A 133 2.53 5.54 19.23
C LEU A 133 2.40 5.27 20.72
N ARG A 134 2.43 4.00 21.15
CA ARG A 134 2.42 3.67 22.58
C ARG A 134 3.78 3.87 23.23
N ASN A 135 4.85 3.70 22.46
CA ASN A 135 6.21 3.76 22.96
C ASN A 135 6.80 5.17 22.85
N LYS A 136 6.69 5.97 23.92
CA LYS A 136 7.17 7.36 23.97
C LYS A 136 8.63 7.53 23.58
N TYR A 137 9.48 6.55 23.91
CA TYR A 137 10.92 6.56 23.63
C TYR A 137 11.26 6.44 22.14
N LEU A 138 10.33 5.96 21.31
CA LEU A 138 10.55 5.76 19.88
C LEU A 138 10.20 7.01 19.05
N LYS A 139 9.52 8.01 19.62
CA LYS A 139 8.93 9.12 18.87
C LYS A 139 9.82 10.36 18.79
N HIS A 140 9.66 11.11 17.71
CA HIS A 140 10.07 12.51 17.65
C HIS A 140 9.12 13.41 18.48
N GLU A 141 9.66 14.44 19.13
CA GLU A 141 8.87 15.42 19.91
C GLU A 141 7.88 16.22 19.06
N ALA A 142 8.09 16.27 17.74
CA ALA A 142 7.23 16.96 16.78
C ALA A 142 5.85 16.27 16.61
N LEU A 143 5.67 15.06 17.13
CA LEU A 143 4.42 14.31 17.00
C LEU A 143 3.34 14.82 17.97
N THR A 144 2.62 15.86 17.54
CA THR A 144 1.44 16.37 18.27
C THR A 144 0.24 15.41 18.24
N ARG A 145 -0.65 15.51 19.25
CA ARG A 145 -1.87 14.68 19.35
C ARG A 145 -2.80 14.80 18.14
N ASP A 146 -2.82 15.96 17.49
CA ASP A 146 -3.66 16.21 16.32
C ASP A 146 -3.14 15.50 15.08
N VAL A 147 -1.81 15.49 14.89
CA VAL A 147 -1.15 14.72 13.81
C VAL A 147 -1.43 13.23 13.98
N TYR A 148 -1.41 12.74 15.22
CA TYR A 148 -1.80 11.36 15.50
C TYR A 148 -3.26 11.06 15.10
N LYS A 149 -4.23 11.83 15.61
CA LYS A 149 -5.64 11.58 15.31
C LYS A 149 -5.92 11.64 13.81
N ALA A 150 -5.25 12.54 13.09
CA ALA A 150 -5.34 12.61 11.63
C ALA A 150 -4.76 11.32 10.99
N ALA A 151 -3.55 10.91 11.36
CA ALA A 151 -2.93 9.69 10.84
C ALA A 151 -3.77 8.43 11.13
N GLN A 152 -4.30 8.30 12.34
CA GLN A 152 -5.14 7.18 12.75
C GLN A 152 -6.47 7.16 11.97
N ARG A 153 -7.13 8.31 11.81
CA ARG A 153 -8.37 8.41 11.01
C ARG A 153 -8.12 7.95 9.58
N THR A 154 -7.04 8.39 8.95
CA THR A 154 -6.70 7.96 7.60
C THR A 154 -6.36 6.46 7.54
N ALA A 155 -5.61 5.95 8.52
CA ALA A 155 -5.15 4.57 8.54
C ALA A 155 -6.27 3.55 8.80
N VAL A 156 -7.36 3.93 9.49
CA VAL A 156 -8.50 3.03 9.76
C VAL A 156 -9.41 2.83 8.55
N VAL A 157 -9.44 3.79 7.61
CA VAL A 157 -10.32 3.69 6.43
C VAL A 157 -9.95 2.51 5.53
N GLY A 158 -8.64 2.28 5.30
CA GLY A 158 -8.16 1.16 4.48
C GLY A 158 -8.70 -0.19 4.95
N PRO A 159 -8.44 -0.63 6.20
CA PRO A 159 -8.95 -1.89 6.73
C PRO A 159 -10.48 -2.01 6.67
N LEU A 160 -11.23 -0.95 6.97
CA LEU A 160 -12.69 -0.99 6.87
C LEU A 160 -13.14 -1.23 5.43
N CYS A 161 -12.61 -0.48 4.47
CA CYS A 161 -12.92 -0.66 3.06
C CYS A 161 -12.51 -2.05 2.55
N TYR A 162 -11.34 -2.56 2.91
CA TYR A 162 -10.88 -3.88 2.47
C TYR A 162 -11.67 -5.02 3.13
N THR A 163 -12.15 -4.84 4.36
CA THR A 163 -13.07 -5.80 5.02
C THR A 163 -14.40 -5.85 4.29
N ILE A 164 -14.97 -4.68 3.95
CA ILE A 164 -16.22 -4.62 3.19
C ILE A 164 -16.03 -5.21 1.79
N ALA A 165 -14.90 -4.92 1.13
CA ALA A 165 -14.58 -5.49 -0.18
C ALA A 165 -14.43 -7.02 -0.13
N ALA A 166 -13.76 -7.56 0.89
CA ALA A 166 -13.63 -9.00 1.08
C ALA A 166 -15.00 -9.66 1.29
N ALA A 167 -15.87 -9.07 2.13
CA ALA A 167 -17.22 -9.57 2.35
C ALA A 167 -18.11 -9.48 1.10
N ALA A 168 -17.97 -8.39 0.33
CA ALA A 168 -18.74 -8.16 -0.89
C ALA A 168 -18.31 -9.06 -2.06
N SER A 169 -17.13 -9.69 -2.00
CA SER A 169 -16.57 -10.50 -3.10
C SER A 169 -17.51 -11.62 -3.57
N TRP A 170 -18.26 -12.23 -2.66
CA TRP A 170 -19.24 -13.30 -2.96
C TRP A 170 -20.62 -12.80 -3.37
N ILE A 171 -20.90 -11.51 -3.17
CA ILE A 171 -22.19 -10.89 -3.48
C ILE A 171 -22.11 -10.21 -4.84
N ASN A 172 -21.11 -9.33 -5.00
CA ASN A 172 -20.94 -8.53 -6.20
C ASN A 172 -19.49 -7.99 -6.30
N ALA A 173 -18.80 -8.38 -7.36
CA ALA A 173 -17.43 -7.95 -7.65
C ALA A 173 -17.29 -6.41 -7.76
N TYR A 174 -18.27 -5.72 -8.34
CA TYR A 174 -18.23 -4.27 -8.52
C TYR A 174 -18.27 -3.51 -7.19
N ILE A 175 -19.03 -4.01 -6.20
CA ILE A 175 -19.03 -3.43 -4.85
C ILE A 175 -17.64 -3.55 -4.24
N SER A 176 -17.00 -4.71 -4.42
CA SER A 176 -15.64 -4.93 -3.94
C SER A 176 -14.68 -3.93 -4.56
N PHE A 177 -14.66 -3.79 -5.89
CA PHE A 177 -13.81 -2.83 -6.58
C PHE A 177 -14.08 -1.38 -6.16
N PHE A 178 -15.34 -1.00 -5.95
CA PHE A 178 -15.71 0.32 -5.46
C PHE A 178 -15.02 0.64 -4.12
N PHE A 179 -15.05 -0.28 -3.16
CA PHE A 179 -14.42 -0.06 -1.85
C PHE A 179 -12.88 -0.04 -1.92
N ILE A 180 -12.27 -0.90 -2.74
CA ILE A 180 -10.79 -0.92 -2.87
C ILE A 180 -10.30 0.37 -3.54
N ILE A 181 -10.94 0.81 -4.64
CA ILE A 181 -10.61 2.07 -5.32
C ILE A 181 -10.92 3.26 -4.41
N GLY A 182 -12.06 3.24 -3.72
CA GLY A 182 -12.46 4.26 -2.76
C GLY A 182 -11.44 4.45 -1.64
N ALA A 183 -10.89 3.36 -1.09
CA ALA A 183 -9.83 3.43 -0.09
C ALA A 183 -8.56 4.12 -0.61
N MET A 184 -8.13 3.77 -1.83
CA MET A 184 -6.96 4.36 -2.48
C MET A 184 -7.17 5.86 -2.73
N VAL A 185 -8.30 6.24 -3.34
CA VAL A 185 -8.66 7.63 -3.62
C VAL A 185 -8.74 8.42 -2.32
N PHE A 186 -9.44 7.89 -1.32
CA PHE A 186 -9.54 8.52 -0.01
C PHE A 186 -8.15 8.79 0.58
N TYR A 187 -7.24 7.82 0.55
CA TYR A 187 -5.90 8.02 1.05
C TYR A 187 -5.16 9.13 0.29
N ILE A 188 -5.21 9.15 -1.04
CA ILE A 188 -4.50 10.15 -1.86
C ILE A 188 -4.95 11.58 -1.53
N PHE A 189 -6.24 11.80 -1.34
CA PHE A 189 -6.80 13.14 -1.08
C PHE A 189 -6.76 13.53 0.41
N PHE A 190 -6.96 12.59 1.33
CA PHE A 190 -7.13 12.87 2.75
C PHE A 190 -5.95 12.47 3.63
N SER A 191 -4.86 11.93 3.06
CA SER A 191 -3.62 11.68 3.80
C SER A 191 -2.87 12.99 4.12
N GLY A 192 -3.45 13.85 4.96
CA GLY A 192 -2.80 14.83 5.84
C GLY A 192 -1.61 15.66 5.33
N LYS A 193 -1.43 15.86 4.01
CA LYS A 193 -0.23 16.48 3.41
C LYS A 193 0.10 17.82 4.07
N GLY A 194 -0.90 18.66 4.34
CA GLY A 194 -0.69 19.98 4.93
C GLY A 194 -0.15 20.01 6.36
N ILE A 195 -0.67 19.18 7.28
CA ILE A 195 -0.40 19.35 8.72
C ILE A 195 0.98 18.81 9.12
N VAL A 196 1.45 17.75 8.44
CA VAL A 196 2.72 17.09 8.78
C VAL A 196 3.91 17.82 8.18
N GLU A 197 3.86 18.21 6.90
CA GLU A 197 4.94 18.95 6.25
C GLU A 197 5.17 20.30 6.91
N GLU A 198 4.10 21.05 7.20
CA GLU A 198 4.19 22.37 7.83
C GLU A 198 4.84 22.29 9.23
N LYS A 199 4.47 21.28 10.04
CA LYS A 199 5.06 21.10 11.38
C LYS A 199 6.50 20.61 11.35
N MET A 200 6.88 19.74 10.42
CA MET A 200 8.26 19.28 10.27
C MET A 200 9.18 20.41 9.79
N ILE A 201 8.74 21.20 8.80
CA ILE A 201 9.48 22.38 8.32
C ILE A 201 9.65 23.42 9.43
N THR A 202 8.58 23.66 10.21
CA THR A 202 8.63 24.63 11.31
C THR A 202 9.57 24.18 12.45
N THR A 203 9.62 22.88 12.74
CA THR A 203 10.51 22.32 13.77
C THR A 203 11.97 22.36 13.32
N ALA A 204 12.26 21.95 12.08
CA ALA A 204 13.60 22.03 11.50
C ALA A 204 14.14 23.46 11.45
N ARG A 205 13.28 24.46 11.20
CA ARG A 205 13.67 25.89 11.26
C ARG A 205 14.00 26.36 12.67
N LYS A 206 13.38 25.81 13.71
CA LYS A 206 13.66 26.16 15.11
C LYS A 206 14.95 25.55 15.63
N GLU A 207 15.33 24.37 15.16
CA GLU A 207 16.60 23.72 15.55
C GLU A 207 17.82 24.33 14.82
N ALA A 208 17.59 25.05 13.72
CA ALA A 208 18.63 25.74 12.94
C ALA A 208 18.88 27.20 13.38
N GLN A 209 18.11 27.72 14.35
CA GLN A 209 18.26 29.05 14.96
C GLN A 209 18.84 28.92 16.36
#